data_AF-A0A257JRA4-F1
#
_entry.id   AF-A0A257JRA4-F1
#
_cell.length_a   1.000
_cell.length_b   1.000
_cell.length_c   1.000
_cell.angle_alpha   90.00
_cell.angle_beta   90.00
_cell.angle_gamma   90.00
#
_symmetry.space_group_name_H-M   'P 1'
#
loop_
_entity.id
_entity.type
_entity.pdbx_description
1 polymer ?
#
loop_
_entity_poly.entity_id
_entity_poly.type
_entity_poly.pdbx_seq_one_letter_code
_entity_poly.pdbx_strand_id
1 'polypeptide(L)'
;MLSILNLFRIGIGPSSSHTVGPMRIARRFVASLAEARKLAEVRRIGIELQGSLALTGVGHGSVDACVLGLMGWEPEASDPDAVPALLAQAGEASIRLMGQHPVAFSPACDIVLACDIIPELHPNGMRLKAFGQGEALVADETWY
;
A
#
# COMPACT_ATOMS: atom_id res chain seq x y z
N MET A 1 -13.04 23.14 -4.10
CA MET A 1 -14.43 23.00 -3.62
C MET A 1 -14.52 21.70 -2.83
N LEU A 2 -14.87 21.75 -1.54
CA LEU A 2 -15.12 20.54 -0.74
C LEU A 2 -16.58 20.11 -0.97
N SER A 3 -16.79 18.98 -1.65
CA SER A 3 -18.11 18.35 -1.82
C SER A 3 -18.52 17.59 -0.54
N ILE A 4 -19.82 17.49 -0.27
CA ILE A 4 -20.37 16.71 0.84
C ILE A 4 -20.01 15.22 0.73
N LEU A 5 -19.79 14.73 -0.50
CA LEU A 5 -19.32 13.36 -0.78
C LEU A 5 -17.86 13.13 -0.35
N ASN A 6 -17.07 14.19 -0.10
CA ASN A 6 -15.74 14.07 0.50
C ASN A 6 -15.79 13.90 2.02
N LEU A 7 -16.90 14.28 2.67
CA LEU A 7 -17.08 14.15 4.12
C LEU A 7 -17.51 12.74 4.52
N PHE A 8 -18.24 12.03 3.65
CA PHE A 8 -18.72 10.66 3.90
C PHE A 8 -18.20 9.71 2.81
N ARG A 9 -17.10 9.00 3.10
CA ARG A 9 -16.59 7.92 2.24
C ARG A 9 -16.75 6.59 2.94
N ILE A 10 -17.38 5.64 2.24
CA ILE A 10 -17.44 4.23 2.64
C ILE A 10 -16.03 3.65 2.42
N GLY A 11 -15.48 2.96 3.40
CA GLY A 11 -14.16 2.34 3.31
C GLY A 11 -13.98 1.23 4.34
N ILE A 12 -12.97 0.40 4.13
CA ILE A 12 -12.58 -0.66 5.06
C ILE A 12 -11.80 -0.09 6.24
N GLY A 13 -12.09 -0.57 7.44
CA GLY A 13 -11.28 -0.38 8.64
C GLY A 13 -11.65 0.84 9.49
N PRO A 14 -11.12 0.92 10.72
CA PRO A 14 -11.55 1.90 11.72
C PRO A 14 -11.12 3.35 11.41
N SER A 15 -10.20 3.55 10.45
CA SER A 15 -9.59 4.86 10.20
C SER A 15 -9.36 5.16 8.72
N SER A 16 -9.94 6.25 8.23
CA SER A 16 -9.73 6.73 6.86
C SER A 16 -8.28 7.10 6.56
N SER A 17 -7.52 7.62 7.53
CA SER A 17 -6.14 8.05 7.31
C SER A 17 -5.12 6.90 7.43
N HIS A 18 -5.43 5.86 8.20
CA HIS A 18 -4.51 4.76 8.46
C HIS A 18 -4.90 3.45 7.75
N THR A 19 -6.11 3.36 7.19
CA THR A 19 -6.53 2.20 6.38
C THR A 19 -6.79 2.63 4.93
N VAL A 20 -7.74 3.55 4.71
CA VAL A 20 -8.15 3.96 3.35
C VAL A 20 -7.02 4.69 2.61
N GLY A 21 -6.27 5.56 3.29
CA GLY A 21 -5.12 6.29 2.74
C GLY A 21 -4.03 5.35 2.20
N PRO A 22 -3.41 4.51 3.05
CA PRO A 22 -2.35 3.59 2.63
C PRO A 22 -2.77 2.64 1.50
N MET A 23 -3.98 2.09 1.56
CA MET A 23 -4.51 1.23 0.50
C MET A 23 -4.58 1.93 -0.85
N ARG A 24 -5.08 3.18 -0.87
CA ARG A 24 -5.13 3.98 -2.11
C ARG A 24 -3.75 4.36 -2.61
N ILE A 25 -2.83 4.71 -1.71
CA ILE A 25 -1.45 5.04 -2.06
C ILE A 25 -0.79 3.83 -2.74
N ALA A 26 -0.86 2.65 -2.10
CA ALA A 26 -0.30 1.42 -2.64
C ALA A 26 -0.87 1.08 -4.03
N ARG A 27 -2.19 1.15 -4.18
CA ARG A 27 -2.85 0.90 -5.48
C ARG A 27 -2.41 1.91 -6.55
N ARG A 28 -2.33 3.20 -6.21
CA ARG A 28 -1.93 4.26 -7.14
C ARG A 28 -0.49 4.13 -7.59
N PHE A 29 0.42 3.76 -6.69
CA PHE A 29 1.82 3.52 -7.02
C PHE A 29 1.98 2.37 -8.04
N VAL A 30 1.24 1.27 -7.86
CA VAL A 30 1.28 0.17 -8.84
C VAL A 30 0.64 0.57 -10.18
N ALA A 31 -0.44 1.34 -10.14
CA ALA A 31 -1.08 1.88 -11.34
C ALA A 31 -0.15 2.82 -12.12
N SER A 32 0.60 3.69 -11.44
CA SER A 32 1.55 4.60 -12.11
C SER A 32 2.69 3.84 -12.80
N LEU A 33 3.17 2.73 -12.19
CA LEU A 33 4.14 1.84 -12.83
C LEU A 33 3.58 1.17 -14.09
N ALA A 34 2.31 0.79 -14.09
CA ALA A 34 1.63 0.22 -15.26
C ALA A 34 1.46 1.26 -16.38
N GLU A 35 1.00 2.46 -16.04
CA GLU A 35 0.84 3.59 -16.97
C GLU A 35 2.18 3.99 -17.60
N ALA A 36 3.26 3.98 -16.81
CA ALA A 36 4.62 4.22 -17.28
C ALA A 36 5.25 3.03 -18.05
N ARG A 37 4.52 1.93 -18.25
CA ARG A 37 4.99 0.67 -18.87
C ARG A 37 6.19 0.02 -18.17
N LYS A 38 6.39 0.31 -16.88
CA LYS A 38 7.48 -0.21 -16.05
C LYS A 38 7.09 -1.45 -15.23
N LEU A 39 5.79 -1.75 -15.10
CA LEU A 39 5.31 -2.84 -14.24
C LEU A 39 5.98 -4.19 -14.55
N ALA A 40 6.23 -4.49 -15.82
CA ALA A 40 6.88 -5.74 -16.25
C ALA A 40 8.34 -5.88 -15.77
N GLU A 41 9.01 -4.78 -15.45
CA GLU A 41 10.40 -4.77 -14.95
C GLU A 41 10.46 -5.08 -13.44
N VAL A 42 9.35 -4.88 -12.72
CA VAL A 42 9.27 -5.00 -11.27
C VAL A 42 9.36 -6.47 -10.85
N ARG A 43 10.21 -6.73 -9.88
CA ARG A 43 10.45 -8.03 -9.24
C ARG A 43 10.10 -8.05 -7.76
N ARG A 44 10.13 -6.89 -7.09
CA ARG A 44 9.82 -6.74 -5.68
C ARG A 44 9.32 -5.32 -5.38
N ILE A 45 8.46 -5.20 -4.37
CA ILE A 45 7.98 -3.92 -3.84
C ILE A 45 8.42 -3.79 -2.39
N GLY A 46 8.86 -2.60 -1.99
CA GLY A 46 9.09 -2.25 -0.59
C GLY A 46 8.22 -1.06 -0.18
N ILE A 47 7.73 -1.08 1.06
CA ILE A 47 6.91 -0.04 1.66
C ILE A 47 7.50 0.34 3.01
N GLU A 48 7.70 1.64 3.23
CA GLU A 48 8.06 2.22 4.52
C GLU A 48 6.89 3.05 5.02
N LEU A 49 6.27 2.66 6.13
CA LEU A 49 5.31 3.48 6.85
C LEU A 49 6.09 4.35 7.84
N GLN A 50 5.82 5.65 7.88
CA GLN A 50 6.60 6.64 8.62
C GLN A 50 5.71 7.47 9.56
N GLY A 51 6.30 8.08 10.59
CA GLY A 51 5.59 8.94 11.54
C GLY A 51 4.40 8.26 12.24
N SER A 52 3.25 8.93 12.34
CA SER A 52 2.06 8.37 13.01
C SER A 52 1.51 7.12 12.33
N LEU A 53 1.72 7.00 11.01
CA LEU A 53 1.33 5.83 10.25
C LEU A 53 2.12 4.59 10.67
N ALA A 54 3.42 4.74 10.96
CA ALA A 54 4.25 3.66 11.50
C ALA A 54 3.83 3.28 12.93
N LEU A 55 3.68 4.29 13.80
CA LEU A 55 3.47 4.12 15.24
C LEU A 55 2.15 3.43 15.57
N THR A 56 1.12 3.65 14.76
CA THR A 56 -0.23 3.13 15.04
C THR A 56 -0.73 2.15 13.97
N GLY A 57 0.07 1.90 12.92
CA GLY A 57 -0.37 1.23 11.71
C GLY A 57 -0.83 -0.21 11.90
N VAL A 58 -0.22 -0.96 12.83
CA VAL A 58 -0.64 -2.35 13.14
C VAL A 58 -2.06 -2.37 13.70
N GLY A 59 -2.35 -1.53 14.70
CA GLY A 59 -3.67 -1.48 15.34
C GLY A 59 -4.78 -0.93 14.44
N HIS A 60 -4.42 -0.24 13.34
CA HIS A 60 -5.36 0.32 12.38
C HIS A 60 -5.43 -0.46 11.05
N GLY A 61 -4.70 -1.58 10.93
CA GLY A 61 -4.70 -2.39 9.72
C GLY A 61 -4.00 -1.74 8.52
N SER A 62 -3.05 -0.81 8.72
CA SER A 62 -2.29 -0.17 7.63
C SER A 62 -1.50 -1.17 6.81
N VAL A 63 -0.98 -2.22 7.45
CA VAL A 63 -0.21 -3.27 6.78
C VAL A 63 -1.12 -4.01 5.79
N ASP A 64 -2.26 -4.52 6.26
CA ASP A 64 -3.25 -5.22 5.44
C ASP A 64 -3.80 -4.33 4.32
N ALA A 65 -4.06 -3.06 4.64
CA ALA A 65 -4.48 -2.06 3.67
C ALA A 65 -3.46 -1.88 2.52
N CYS A 66 -2.17 -1.82 2.84
CA CYS A 66 -1.12 -1.77 1.82
C CYS A 66 -1.13 -3.02 0.93
N VAL A 67 -1.24 -4.21 1.52
CA VAL A 67 -1.28 -5.48 0.77
C VAL A 67 -2.47 -5.52 -0.19
N LEU A 68 -3.67 -5.21 0.29
CA LEU A 68 -4.88 -5.16 -0.54
C LEU A 68 -4.75 -4.12 -1.66
N GLY A 69 -4.17 -2.96 -1.35
CA GLY A 69 -3.91 -1.90 -2.33
C GLY A 69 -2.96 -2.36 -3.44
N LEU A 70 -1.86 -3.02 -3.10
CA LEU A 70 -0.93 -3.60 -4.09
C LEU A 70 -1.62 -4.64 -4.99
N MET A 71 -2.51 -5.45 -4.41
CA MET A 71 -3.32 -6.42 -5.15
C MET A 71 -4.40 -5.78 -6.04
N GLY A 72 -4.64 -4.48 -5.91
CA GLY A 72 -5.55 -3.71 -6.75
C GLY A 72 -6.94 -3.48 -6.18
N TRP A 73 -7.19 -3.93 -4.95
CA TRP A 73 -8.48 -3.72 -4.28
C TRP A 73 -8.68 -2.24 -3.94
N GLU A 74 -9.94 -1.81 -3.95
CA GLU A 74 -10.35 -0.45 -3.60
C GLU A 74 -11.09 -0.44 -2.26
N PRO A 75 -10.80 0.53 -1.37
CA PRO A 75 -11.45 0.60 -0.06
C PRO A 75 -12.97 0.66 -0.13
N GLU A 76 -13.51 1.38 -1.13
CA GLU A 76 -14.95 1.60 -1.31
C GLU A 76 -15.69 0.34 -1.78
N ALA A 77 -15.00 -0.57 -2.47
CA ALA A 77 -15.58 -1.75 -3.11
C ALA A 77 -15.38 -3.03 -2.29
N SER A 78 -14.71 -2.92 -1.14
CA SER A 78 -14.30 -4.08 -0.37
C SER A 78 -15.24 -4.32 0.80
N ASP A 79 -15.79 -5.53 0.84
CA ASP A 79 -16.51 -6.05 1.98
C ASP A 79 -15.51 -6.33 3.13
N PRO A 80 -15.67 -5.69 4.31
CA PRO A 80 -14.80 -5.97 5.47
C PRO A 80 -14.74 -7.45 5.85
N ASP A 81 -15.83 -8.19 5.67
CA ASP A 81 -15.90 -9.62 6.00
C ASP A 81 -15.09 -10.47 5.01
N ALA A 82 -14.84 -9.96 3.80
CA ALA A 82 -14.02 -10.63 2.80
C ALA A 82 -12.52 -10.39 3.00
N VAL A 83 -12.10 -9.39 3.77
CA VAL A 83 -10.69 -9.00 3.94
C VAL A 83 -9.78 -10.18 4.30
N PRO A 84 -10.10 -11.05 5.27
CA PRO A 84 -9.24 -12.19 5.60
C PRO A 84 -9.04 -13.14 4.41
N ALA A 85 -10.11 -13.40 3.64
CA ALA A 85 -10.05 -14.26 2.47
C ALA A 85 -9.27 -13.63 1.30
N LEU A 86 -9.34 -12.30 1.17
CA LEU A 86 -8.54 -11.56 0.19
C LEU A 86 -7.06 -11.57 0.55
N LEU A 87 -6.72 -11.30 1.81
CA LEU A 87 -5.34 -11.35 2.30
C LEU A 87 -4.73 -12.75 2.16
N ALA A 88 -5.52 -13.80 2.32
CA ALA A 88 -5.06 -15.18 2.09
C ALA A 88 -4.65 -15.47 0.63
N GLN A 89 -5.00 -14.62 -0.33
CA GLN A 89 -4.51 -14.72 -1.71
C GLN A 89 -3.10 -14.16 -1.88
N ALA A 90 -2.63 -13.32 -0.95
CA ALA A 90 -1.22 -13.01 -0.84
C ALA A 90 -0.49 -14.25 -0.32
N GLY A 91 0.46 -14.76 -1.10
CA GLY A 91 1.29 -15.88 -0.65
C GLY A 91 2.31 -15.43 0.40
N GLU A 92 2.94 -16.39 1.08
CA GLU A 92 3.94 -16.11 2.12
C GLU A 92 5.13 -15.27 1.63
N ALA A 93 5.47 -15.37 0.35
CA ALA A 93 6.62 -14.69 -0.27
C ALA A 93 6.33 -14.13 -1.67
N SER A 94 5.06 -14.06 -2.10
CA SER A 94 4.70 -13.48 -3.40
C SER A 94 3.30 -12.93 -3.43
N ILE A 95 3.10 -11.85 -4.19
CA ILE A 95 1.78 -11.27 -4.47
C ILE A 95 1.59 -11.03 -5.97
N ARG A 96 0.34 -10.89 -6.40
CA ARG A 96 0.01 -10.40 -7.75
C ARG A 96 -0.37 -8.93 -7.69
N LEU A 97 0.50 -8.07 -8.22
CA LEU A 97 0.24 -6.65 -8.37
C LEU A 97 -0.94 -6.42 -9.32
N MET A 98 -1.93 -5.65 -8.87
CA MET A 98 -3.22 -5.45 -9.56
C MET A 98 -3.90 -6.76 -10.00
N GLY A 99 -3.69 -7.85 -9.25
CA GLY A 99 -4.18 -9.19 -9.57
C GLY A 99 -3.54 -9.84 -10.81
N GLN A 100 -2.52 -9.21 -11.41
CA GLN A 100 -2.00 -9.57 -12.73
C GLN A 100 -0.52 -9.96 -12.72
N HIS A 101 0.33 -9.11 -12.13
CA HIS A 101 1.79 -9.24 -12.25
C HIS A 101 2.42 -9.83 -10.97
N PRO A 102 2.91 -11.08 -10.99
CA PRO A 102 3.50 -11.69 -9.81
C PRO A 102 4.86 -11.09 -9.46
N VAL A 103 5.07 -10.75 -8.20
CA VAL A 103 6.34 -10.24 -7.65
C VAL A 103 6.69 -10.94 -6.35
N ALA A 104 7.98 -10.99 -6.02
CA ALA A 104 8.42 -11.38 -4.69
C ALA A 104 7.97 -10.31 -3.68
N PHE A 105 7.32 -10.74 -2.61
CA PHE A 105 6.83 -9.84 -1.57
C PHE A 105 6.48 -10.63 -0.32
N SER A 106 7.06 -10.26 0.81
CA SER A 106 6.65 -10.73 2.13
C SER A 106 6.26 -9.52 2.98
N PRO A 107 5.00 -9.38 3.43
CA PRO A 107 4.60 -8.27 4.27
C PRO A 107 5.51 -8.05 5.49
N ALA A 108 6.03 -9.13 6.07
CA ALA A 108 6.90 -9.09 7.24
C ALA A 108 8.30 -8.49 6.97
N CYS A 109 8.80 -8.59 5.74
CA CYS A 109 10.13 -8.10 5.35
C CYS A 109 10.06 -6.82 4.51
N ASP A 110 9.02 -6.68 3.70
CA ASP A 110 8.89 -5.64 2.69
C ASP A 110 7.97 -4.50 3.13
N ILE A 111 7.26 -4.62 4.25
CA ILE A 111 6.59 -3.49 4.91
C ILE A 111 7.33 -3.17 6.21
N VAL A 112 8.03 -2.04 6.22
CA VAL A 112 8.79 -1.56 7.38
C VAL A 112 8.00 -0.49 8.11
N LEU A 113 7.82 -0.67 9.42
CA LEU A 113 7.32 0.37 10.32
C LEU A 113 8.50 1.23 10.78
N ALA A 114 8.80 2.29 10.03
CA ALA A 114 9.90 3.19 10.30
C ALA A 114 9.50 4.24 11.35
N CYS A 115 9.29 3.77 12.60
CA CYS A 115 8.83 4.59 13.73
C CYS A 115 9.81 5.71 14.12
N ASP A 116 11.07 5.62 13.70
CA ASP A 116 12.14 6.59 13.91
C ASP A 116 12.19 7.68 12.83
N ILE A 117 11.48 7.50 11.71
CA ILE A 117 11.42 8.49 10.62
C ILE A 117 10.26 9.44 10.85
N ILE A 118 10.58 10.73 10.96
CA ILE A 118 9.61 11.83 11.04
C ILE A 118 9.54 12.52 9.68
N PRO A 119 8.43 12.39 8.92
CA PRO A 119 8.32 13.03 7.62
C PRO A 119 8.21 14.55 7.72
N GLU A 120 8.75 15.25 6.73
CA GLU A 120 8.82 16.72 6.74
C GLU A 120 7.46 17.40 6.48
N LEU A 121 6.61 16.81 5.64
CA LEU A 121 5.39 17.47 5.15
C LEU A 121 4.14 17.13 5.97
N HIS A 122 3.94 15.87 6.31
CA HIS A 122 2.74 15.40 6.99
C HIS A 122 3.07 14.16 7.84
N PRO A 123 2.49 14.00 9.05
CA PRO A 123 2.88 12.94 9.98
C PRO A 123 2.57 11.52 9.50
N ASN A 124 1.65 11.36 8.53
CA ASN A 124 1.41 10.08 7.85
C ASN A 124 2.24 10.01 6.57
N GLY A 125 3.53 9.69 6.69
CA GLY A 125 4.39 9.48 5.52
C GLY A 125 4.37 8.02 5.09
N MET A 126 4.40 7.80 3.78
CA MET A 126 4.51 6.46 3.19
C MET A 126 5.46 6.50 2.00
N ARG A 127 6.56 5.74 2.04
CA ARG A 127 7.50 5.64 0.91
C ARG A 127 7.37 4.28 0.24
N LEU A 128 7.22 4.25 -1.07
CA LEU A 128 7.12 3.03 -1.87
C LEU A 128 8.27 2.95 -2.85
N LYS A 129 8.87 1.77 -2.92
CA LYS A 129 9.96 1.45 -3.83
C LYS A 129 9.59 0.24 -4.68
N ALA A 130 9.93 0.31 -5.95
CA ALA A 130 9.84 -0.83 -6.86
C ALA A 130 11.25 -1.21 -7.29
N PHE A 131 11.58 -2.49 -7.17
CA PHE A 131 12.88 -3.06 -7.53
C PHE A 131 12.73 -4.01 -8.70
N GLY A 132 13.65 -3.92 -9.65
CA GLY A 132 13.75 -4.78 -10.82
C GLY A 132 14.77 -5.92 -10.63
N GLN A 133 15.35 -6.37 -11.74
CA GLN A 133 16.37 -7.42 -11.70
C GLN A 133 17.62 -6.96 -10.93
N GLY A 134 18.15 -7.81 -10.06
CA GLY A 134 19.37 -7.51 -9.29
C GLY A 134 19.20 -6.34 -8.32
N GLU A 135 17.98 -6.12 -7.80
CA GLU A 135 17.65 -5.03 -6.86
C GLU A 135 17.80 -3.62 -7.45
N ALA A 136 17.80 -3.48 -8.78
CA ALA A 136 17.84 -2.18 -9.45
C ALA A 136 16.57 -1.37 -9.15
N LEU A 137 16.72 -0.10 -8.77
CA LEU A 137 15.57 0.76 -8.43
C LEU A 137 14.82 1.20 -9.70
N VAL A 138 13.54 0.85 -9.79
CA VAL A 138 12.63 1.20 -10.90
C VAL A 138 11.84 2.48 -10.59
N ALA A 139 11.42 2.63 -9.33
CA ALA A 139 10.73 3.79 -8.79
C ALA A 139 10.95 3.91 -7.28
N ASP A 140 10.90 5.15 -6.77
CA ASP A 140 11.03 5.50 -5.35
C ASP A 140 10.25 6.79 -5.11
N GLU A 141 9.13 6.68 -4.40
CA GLU A 141 8.16 7.76 -4.25
C GLU A 141 7.68 7.86 -2.80
N THR A 142 7.55 9.10 -2.30
CA THR A 142 6.99 9.38 -0.97
C THR A 142 5.63 10.06 -1.11
N TRP A 143 4.66 9.53 -0.36
CA TRP A 143 3.25 9.89 -0.39
C TRP A 143 2.76 10.26 1.02
N TYR A 144 1.65 11.00 1.09
CA TYR A 144 1.02 11.50 2.31
C TYR A 144 -0.51 11.43 2.24
#